data_AF-A0A2E3BV37-F1
#
_entry.id   AF-A0A2E3BV37-F1
#
_cell.length_a   1.000
_cell.length_b   1.000
_cell.length_c   1.000
_cell.angle_alpha   90.00
_cell.angle_beta   90.00
_cell.angle_gamma   90.00
#
_symmetry.space_group_name_H-M   'P 1'
#
loop_
_entity.id
_entity.type
_entity.pdbx_description
1 polymer ?
#
loop_
_entity_poly.entity_id
_entity_poly.type
_entity_poly.pdbx_seq_one_letter_code
_entity_poly.pdbx_strand_id
1 'polypeptide(L)'
;DPEGVSWPQDNEVGRWLGCPTADDGWYGPDGGGHAGMSANEWLDQNLGNDNIHYAVPYDHLICKDVSQYVDQSLWPQECGTGPDDSVYGVNWRHYTIIAPEYGSNTNHTGFVWTIDTTDPAQPFLVSKWKLPGQSILPDGTVHDNHYIPGGYIFSPHNGDTGTNGHVYWTHYHAGNWLTDHSGIWDSIVWKDGTPSPDLGWQGIETLGETETLGYYLPAGPEWIENPTSELGYDMADCWASCMIPFDWGLQYDPRGFLFISEMVSGVYVVQFDEDKDPRFEYPPLWTPLEE
;
A
#
# COMPACT_ATOMS: atom_id res chain seq x y z
N ASP A 1 -29.85 4.77 -12.47
CA ASP A 1 -30.75 5.94 -12.35
C ASP A 1 -31.33 6.31 -13.73
N PRO A 2 -32.63 6.64 -13.87
CA PRO A 2 -33.22 7.13 -15.13
C PRO A 2 -32.82 8.54 -15.58
N GLU A 3 -32.34 9.41 -14.69
CA GLU A 3 -31.87 10.78 -15.05
C GLU A 3 -30.45 10.77 -15.66
N GLY A 4 -29.73 9.66 -15.56
CA GLY A 4 -28.40 9.46 -16.14
C GLY A 4 -27.23 9.90 -15.25
N VAL A 5 -27.48 10.17 -13.96
CA VAL A 5 -26.46 10.48 -12.95
C VAL A 5 -26.39 9.34 -11.93
N SER A 6 -26.29 8.11 -12.43
CA SER A 6 -25.90 6.98 -11.60
C SER A 6 -24.48 7.19 -11.11
N TRP A 7 -24.33 7.36 -9.79
CA TRP A 7 -23.08 7.05 -9.10
C TRP A 7 -22.60 5.64 -9.52
N PRO A 8 -21.28 5.39 -9.56
CA PRO A 8 -20.72 4.11 -10.01
C PRO A 8 -21.00 2.99 -8.99
N GLN A 9 -22.17 2.39 -9.10
CA GLN A 9 -22.68 1.32 -8.23
C GLN A 9 -22.38 -0.09 -8.76
N ASP A 10 -22.06 -0.23 -10.05
CA ASP A 10 -22.26 -1.49 -10.80
C ASP A 10 -21.01 -2.39 -10.96
N ASN A 11 -19.83 -2.00 -10.45
CA ASN A 11 -18.65 -2.86 -10.43
C ASN A 11 -18.30 -3.24 -8.97
N GLU A 12 -18.48 -4.53 -8.63
CA GLU A 12 -18.13 -5.14 -7.33
C GLU A 12 -17.21 -6.36 -7.51
N VAL A 13 -15.98 -6.48 -6.94
CA VAL A 13 -15.04 -5.61 -6.08
C VAL A 13 -15.79 -4.87 -4.89
N GLY A 14 -14.76 -2.57 -4.41
CA GLY A 14 -15.09 -1.15 -3.97
C GLY A 14 -15.36 -0.86 -2.49
N ARG A 15 -16.63 -0.96 -2.06
CA ARG A 15 -17.13 -1.25 -0.69
C ARG A 15 -16.40 -2.37 0.09
N TRP A 16 -15.29 -2.87 -0.42
CA TRP A 16 -14.94 -4.28 -0.30
C TRP A 16 -14.00 -4.52 0.89
N LEU A 17 -13.98 -5.70 1.50
CA LEU A 17 -14.57 -6.97 1.07
C LEU A 17 -15.66 -7.46 2.05
N GLY A 18 -16.82 -6.78 2.05
CA GLY A 18 -18.00 -7.17 2.85
C GLY A 18 -19.32 -7.37 2.07
N CYS A 19 -19.29 -7.30 0.74
CA CYS A 19 -20.49 -7.27 -0.12
C CYS A 19 -21.46 -8.44 0.17
N PRO A 20 -22.75 -8.13 0.41
CA PRO A 20 -23.67 -7.81 -0.70
C PRO A 20 -24.06 -6.32 -0.77
N THR A 21 -24.88 -5.97 -1.76
CA THR A 21 -25.22 -4.58 -2.14
C THR A 21 -25.90 -3.80 -1.02
N ALA A 22 -25.16 -2.90 -0.38
CA ALA A 22 -25.66 -1.96 0.62
C ALA A 22 -26.28 -0.72 -0.06
N ASP A 23 -27.61 -0.61 -0.02
CA ASP A 23 -28.37 0.56 -0.50
C ASP A 23 -28.66 1.57 0.63
N ASP A 24 -27.97 1.45 1.78
CA ASP A 24 -28.26 2.13 3.04
C ASP A 24 -27.74 3.58 3.13
N GLY A 25 -27.00 4.03 2.12
CA GLY A 25 -26.47 5.39 2.04
C GLY A 25 -25.05 5.58 2.58
N TRP A 26 -24.37 4.55 3.10
CA TRP A 26 -22.93 4.65 3.45
C TRP A 26 -22.06 4.98 2.23
N TYR A 27 -22.51 4.54 1.06
CA TYR A 27 -21.95 4.83 -0.26
C TYR A 27 -22.69 5.96 -1.00
N GLY A 28 -23.49 6.75 -0.29
CA GLY A 28 -24.09 7.98 -0.81
C GLY A 28 -23.14 9.19 -0.66
N PRO A 29 -23.50 10.35 -1.23
CA PRO A 29 -22.74 11.60 -1.05
C PRO A 29 -22.69 12.05 0.42
N ASP A 30 -23.71 11.66 1.21
CA ASP A 30 -23.81 11.94 2.65
C ASP A 30 -23.30 10.76 3.51
N GLY A 31 -22.59 9.78 2.95
CA GLY A 31 -22.05 8.61 3.66
C GLY A 31 -20.53 8.64 3.94
N GLY A 32 -20.05 7.67 4.72
CA GLY A 32 -18.63 7.57 5.14
C GLY A 32 -17.69 6.87 4.15
N GLY A 33 -18.21 6.10 3.18
CA GLY A 33 -17.41 5.16 2.38
C GLY A 33 -16.56 5.75 1.25
N HIS A 34 -17.11 6.64 0.42
CA HIS A 34 -16.43 7.16 -0.79
C HIS A 34 -15.39 8.27 -0.54
N ALA A 35 -15.00 8.50 0.72
CA ALA A 35 -14.01 9.50 1.11
C ALA A 35 -14.26 10.92 0.55
N GLY A 36 -15.54 11.32 0.44
CA GLY A 36 -15.96 12.62 -0.06
C GLY A 36 -15.69 12.89 -1.55
N MET A 37 -15.17 11.92 -2.30
CA MET A 37 -14.84 12.09 -3.72
C MET A 37 -16.11 12.31 -4.55
N SER A 38 -16.12 13.35 -5.40
CA SER A 38 -17.21 13.55 -6.35
C SER A 38 -17.22 12.48 -7.43
N ALA A 39 -18.36 12.28 -8.10
CA ALA A 39 -18.46 11.34 -9.23
C ALA A 39 -17.45 11.63 -10.36
N ASN A 40 -17.05 12.90 -10.54
CA ASN A 40 -16.01 13.27 -11.51
C ASN A 40 -14.61 12.81 -11.06
N GLU A 41 -14.30 12.91 -9.77
CA GLU A 41 -13.03 12.44 -9.21
C GLU A 41 -12.98 10.91 -9.21
N TRP A 42 -14.06 10.23 -8.82
CA TRP A 42 -14.13 8.76 -8.87
C TRP A 42 -13.91 8.22 -10.30
N LEU A 43 -14.54 8.84 -11.29
CA LEU A 43 -14.44 8.41 -12.70
C LEU A 43 -13.18 8.92 -13.41
N ASP A 44 -12.28 9.64 -12.71
CA ASP A 44 -11.01 10.07 -13.30
C ASP A 44 -9.99 8.92 -13.32
N GLN A 45 -9.88 8.28 -14.49
CA GLN A 45 -8.92 7.21 -14.76
C GLN A 45 -7.46 7.64 -14.57
N ASN A 46 -7.14 8.95 -14.59
CA ASN A 46 -5.78 9.43 -14.30
C ASN A 46 -5.40 9.26 -12.81
N LEU A 47 -6.39 9.15 -11.92
CA LEU A 47 -6.22 8.93 -10.48
C LEU A 47 -6.22 7.44 -10.10
N GLY A 48 -6.55 6.54 -11.04
CA GLY A 48 -6.64 5.08 -10.81
C GLY A 48 -7.89 4.64 -10.04
N ASN A 49 -8.77 5.57 -9.68
CA ASN A 49 -9.87 5.36 -8.72
C ASN A 49 -10.85 4.23 -9.10
N ASP A 50 -11.05 3.98 -10.40
CA ASP A 50 -11.93 2.94 -10.96
C ASP A 50 -11.15 1.73 -11.55
N ASN A 51 -9.83 1.64 -11.30
CA ASN A 51 -8.93 0.59 -11.82
C ASN A 51 -8.05 -0.03 -10.72
N ILE A 52 -8.68 -0.45 -9.63
CA ILE A 52 -8.02 -1.17 -8.53
C ILE A 52 -7.49 -2.52 -9.03
N HIS A 53 -6.23 -2.83 -8.71
CA HIS A 53 -5.53 -4.01 -9.23
C HIS A 53 -5.21 -5.01 -8.12
N TYR A 54 -4.78 -4.54 -6.95
CA TYR A 54 -4.61 -5.35 -5.73
C TYR A 54 -5.40 -4.81 -4.54
N ALA A 55 -5.85 -5.76 -3.71
CA ALA A 55 -6.41 -5.52 -2.39
C ALA A 55 -5.75 -6.52 -1.42
N VAL A 56 -4.96 -6.02 -0.46
CA VAL A 56 -4.24 -6.82 0.52
C VAL A 56 -4.81 -6.53 1.91
N PRO A 57 -5.65 -7.40 2.49
CA PRO A 57 -6.05 -7.31 3.88
C PRO A 57 -4.93 -7.81 4.79
N TYR A 58 -4.81 -7.23 5.98
CA TYR A 58 -4.16 -7.93 7.10
C TYR A 58 -4.94 -9.19 7.47
N ASP A 59 -4.29 -10.16 8.12
CA ASP A 59 -4.92 -11.32 8.75
C ASP A 59 -5.13 -11.16 10.26
N HIS A 60 -4.77 -10.00 10.81
CA HIS A 60 -4.76 -9.67 12.24
C HIS A 60 -5.12 -8.20 12.49
N LEU A 61 -5.49 -7.87 13.74
CA LEU A 61 -5.68 -6.47 14.13
C LEU A 61 -4.35 -5.81 14.52
N ILE A 62 -4.21 -4.54 14.14
CA ILE A 62 -3.15 -3.62 14.49
C ILE A 62 -3.66 -2.64 15.54
N CYS A 63 -2.80 -2.23 16.47
CA CYS A 63 -3.01 -1.07 17.33
C CYS A 63 -1.65 -0.48 17.66
N LYS A 64 -1.36 0.76 17.22
CA LYS A 64 -0.20 1.57 17.61
C LYS A 64 1.12 0.77 17.72
N ASP A 65 1.77 0.58 16.58
CA ASP A 65 3.11 -0.01 16.50
C ASP A 65 3.20 -1.49 16.94
N VAL A 66 2.06 -2.13 17.27
CA VAL A 66 1.96 -3.57 17.60
C VAL A 66 0.76 -4.25 16.93
N SER A 67 0.86 -5.57 16.80
CA SER A 67 -0.23 -6.45 16.38
C SER A 67 -0.70 -7.39 17.49
N GLN A 68 -1.81 -8.10 17.24
CA GLN A 68 -2.27 -9.20 18.09
C GLN A 68 -1.26 -10.36 18.26
N TYR A 69 -0.19 -10.41 17.47
CA TYR A 69 0.88 -11.41 17.60
C TYR A 69 2.00 -11.01 18.56
N VAL A 70 2.07 -9.73 18.93
CA VAL A 70 2.98 -9.22 19.96
C VAL A 70 2.46 -9.64 21.34
N ASP A 71 3.36 -9.97 22.29
CA ASP A 71 2.98 -10.32 23.66
C ASP A 71 2.27 -9.15 24.36
N GLN A 72 1.15 -9.43 25.02
CA GLN A 72 0.32 -8.42 25.68
C GLN A 72 1.05 -7.58 26.75
N SER A 73 2.16 -8.08 27.32
CA SER A 73 3.00 -7.29 28.24
C SER A 73 3.84 -6.20 27.57
N LEU A 74 3.86 -6.16 26.23
CA LEU A 74 4.55 -5.16 25.40
C LEU A 74 3.59 -4.18 24.70
N TRP A 75 2.27 -4.40 24.75
CA TRP A 75 1.29 -3.52 24.11
C TRP A 75 1.28 -2.12 24.77
N PRO A 76 1.15 -1.03 23.98
CA PRO A 76 0.92 0.32 24.51
C PRO A 76 -0.33 0.39 25.41
N GLN A 77 -0.35 1.36 26.34
CA GLN A 77 -1.51 1.55 27.22
C GLN A 77 -2.79 1.85 26.42
N GLU A 78 -2.63 2.54 25.29
CA GLU A 78 -3.68 2.92 24.35
C GLU A 78 -4.34 1.73 23.63
N CYS A 79 -3.74 0.53 23.70
CA CYS A 79 -4.32 -0.72 23.18
C CYS A 79 -5.03 -1.54 24.28
N GLY A 80 -4.91 -1.13 25.55
CA GLY A 80 -5.63 -1.70 26.70
C GLY A 80 -5.50 -3.21 26.82
N THR A 81 -6.63 -3.89 26.98
CA THR A 81 -6.71 -5.36 27.12
C THR A 81 -6.99 -6.11 25.82
N GLY A 82 -7.11 -5.42 24.67
CA GLY A 82 -7.42 -5.99 23.36
C GLY A 82 -8.63 -5.31 22.68
N PRO A 83 -9.13 -5.85 21.56
CA PRO A 83 -10.27 -5.27 20.83
C PRO A 83 -11.60 -5.28 21.62
N ASP A 84 -11.76 -6.19 22.59
CA ASP A 84 -12.92 -6.24 23.49
C ASP A 84 -12.83 -5.21 24.65
N ASP A 85 -11.77 -4.41 24.74
CA ASP A 85 -11.58 -3.42 25.81
C ASP A 85 -12.59 -2.27 25.68
N SER A 86 -13.36 -2.01 26.75
CA SER A 86 -14.47 -1.04 26.74
C SER A 86 -14.06 0.43 26.68
N VAL A 87 -12.75 0.72 26.69
CA VAL A 87 -12.19 2.08 26.50
C VAL A 87 -11.23 2.11 25.32
N TYR A 88 -10.40 1.08 25.17
CA TYR A 88 -9.28 1.04 24.21
C TYR A 88 -9.49 0.11 23.01
N GLY A 89 -10.57 -0.69 23.00
CA GLY A 89 -10.89 -1.61 21.89
C GLY A 89 -11.07 -0.88 20.57
N VAL A 90 -11.52 0.38 20.61
CA VAL A 90 -11.66 1.29 19.47
C VAL A 90 -10.34 1.61 18.76
N ASN A 91 -9.18 1.35 19.38
CA ASN A 91 -7.86 1.56 18.76
C ASN A 91 -7.32 0.33 18.03
N TRP A 92 -7.98 -0.82 18.15
CA TRP A 92 -7.67 -2.01 17.36
C TRP A 92 -8.37 -1.94 16.01
N ARG A 93 -7.59 -2.06 14.94
CA ARG A 93 -8.00 -1.80 13.56
C ARG A 93 -7.60 -2.94 12.64
N HIS A 94 -8.51 -3.27 11.73
CA HIS A 94 -8.25 -4.15 10.59
C HIS A 94 -8.11 -3.27 9.35
N TYR A 95 -6.97 -3.33 8.67
CA TYR A 95 -6.79 -2.57 7.43
C TYR A 95 -6.84 -3.48 6.20
N THR A 96 -7.41 -2.95 5.13
CA THR A 96 -7.23 -3.47 3.77
C THR A 96 -6.57 -2.39 2.93
N ILE A 97 -5.44 -2.71 2.34
CA ILE A 97 -4.70 -1.79 1.50
C ILE A 97 -5.09 -2.02 0.05
N ILE A 98 -5.47 -0.94 -0.62
CA ILE A 98 -5.97 -0.89 -1.99
C ILE A 98 -4.93 -0.21 -2.87
N ALA A 99 -4.52 -0.90 -3.94
CA ALA A 99 -3.42 -0.49 -4.80
C ALA A 99 -3.89 -0.52 -6.28
N PRO A 100 -4.14 0.65 -6.91
CA PRO A 100 -4.62 0.72 -8.30
C PRO A 100 -3.53 0.55 -9.36
N GLU A 101 -3.90 0.01 -10.53
CA GLU A 101 -3.06 -0.01 -11.71
C GLU A 101 -3.21 1.31 -12.50
N TYR A 102 -2.09 1.97 -12.75
CA TYR A 102 -2.03 3.25 -13.44
C TYR A 102 -1.65 3.03 -14.91
N GLY A 103 -2.68 2.85 -15.74
CA GLY A 103 -2.57 2.94 -17.19
C GLY A 103 -1.90 4.26 -17.63
N SER A 104 -1.20 4.24 -18.75
CA SER A 104 -0.26 5.30 -19.14
C SER A 104 -0.91 6.69 -19.24
N ASN A 105 -0.56 7.59 -18.31
CA ASN A 105 -1.08 8.95 -18.22
C ASN A 105 -0.02 9.91 -17.64
N THR A 106 -0.27 11.23 -17.66
CA THR A 106 0.74 12.24 -17.27
C THR A 106 0.95 12.40 -15.76
N ASN A 107 0.09 11.82 -14.93
CA ASN A 107 0.00 12.16 -13.50
C ASN A 107 0.63 11.09 -12.59
N HIS A 108 1.03 9.94 -13.16
CA HIS A 108 1.61 8.72 -12.55
C HIS A 108 2.22 8.89 -11.15
N THR A 109 1.37 8.98 -10.13
CA THR A 109 1.74 9.30 -8.73
C THR A 109 1.88 8.07 -7.85
N GLY A 110 1.45 6.90 -8.34
CA GLY A 110 1.48 5.63 -7.64
C GLY A 110 0.89 5.68 -6.24
N PHE A 111 -0.42 5.88 -6.14
CA PHE A 111 -1.09 5.89 -4.83
C PHE A 111 -1.29 4.49 -4.29
N VAL A 112 -1.19 4.35 -2.98
CA VAL A 112 -1.63 3.18 -2.20
C VAL A 112 -2.54 3.70 -1.09
N TRP A 113 -3.72 3.12 -0.94
CA TRP A 113 -4.76 3.62 -0.02
C TRP A 113 -5.01 2.63 1.11
N THR A 114 -5.03 3.10 2.34
CA THR A 114 -5.35 2.27 3.50
C THR A 114 -6.81 2.51 3.89
N ILE A 115 -7.59 1.43 3.86
CA ILE A 115 -9.00 1.39 4.18
C ILE A 115 -9.17 0.71 5.53
N ASP A 116 -9.87 1.34 6.47
CA ASP A 116 -10.37 0.66 7.67
C ASP A 116 -11.47 -0.32 7.23
N THR A 117 -11.27 -1.60 7.55
CA THR A 117 -12.18 -2.71 7.25
C THR A 117 -12.58 -3.47 8.52
N THR A 118 -12.44 -2.83 9.70
CA THR A 118 -12.75 -3.41 11.02
C THR A 118 -14.23 -3.76 11.17
N ASP A 119 -15.12 -2.92 10.61
CA ASP A 119 -16.45 -3.36 10.18
C ASP A 119 -16.46 -3.45 8.64
N PRO A 120 -16.50 -4.66 8.05
CA PRO A 120 -16.55 -4.83 6.60
C PRO A 120 -17.88 -4.38 5.96
N ALA A 121 -18.91 -4.04 6.75
CA ALA A 121 -20.12 -3.39 6.25
C ALA A 121 -19.99 -1.85 6.17
N GLN A 122 -19.09 -1.24 6.94
CA GLN A 122 -18.86 0.21 6.97
C GLN A 122 -17.38 0.61 6.75
N PRO A 123 -16.68 0.08 5.73
CA PRO A 123 -15.29 0.45 5.49
C PRO A 123 -15.14 1.89 5.00
N PHE A 124 -14.02 2.53 5.34
CA PHE A 124 -13.72 3.92 4.99
C PHE A 124 -12.21 4.18 4.85
N LEU A 125 -11.86 5.21 4.08
CA LEU A 125 -10.47 5.63 3.86
C LEU A 125 -9.86 6.25 5.13
N VAL A 126 -8.71 5.73 5.57
CA VAL A 126 -7.93 6.27 6.69
C VAL A 126 -6.58 6.87 6.28
N SER A 127 -5.94 6.38 5.22
CA SER A 127 -4.70 6.98 4.68
C SER A 127 -4.56 6.86 3.16
N LYS A 128 -3.69 7.70 2.58
CA LYS A 128 -3.29 7.72 1.17
C LYS A 128 -1.79 7.97 1.04
N TRP A 129 -1.01 6.90 0.91
CA TRP A 129 0.39 6.96 0.50
C TRP A 129 0.51 7.30 -0.99
N LYS A 130 1.68 7.81 -1.39
CA LYS A 130 2.06 8.00 -2.79
C LYS A 130 3.53 7.63 -2.96
N LEU A 131 3.89 7.18 -4.16
CA LEU A 131 5.27 6.91 -4.54
C LEU A 131 6.16 8.17 -4.36
N PRO A 132 7.15 8.15 -3.44
CA PRO A 132 7.87 9.35 -3.04
C PRO A 132 9.01 9.74 -3.99
N GLY A 133 9.50 10.97 -3.80
CA GLY A 133 10.53 11.61 -4.62
C GLY A 133 9.94 12.58 -5.65
N GLN A 134 10.66 13.65 -5.96
CA GLN A 134 10.31 14.55 -7.08
C GLN A 134 10.85 13.99 -8.39
N SER A 135 10.27 14.40 -9.52
CA SER A 135 10.71 13.98 -10.87
C SER A 135 10.79 15.17 -11.83
N ILE A 136 11.50 14.99 -12.96
CA ILE A 136 11.60 16.00 -14.01
C ILE A 136 10.81 15.51 -15.23
N LEU A 137 9.84 16.30 -15.68
CA LEU A 137 9.00 16.00 -16.83
C LEU A 137 9.78 16.14 -18.15
N PRO A 138 9.30 15.58 -19.27
CA PRO A 138 9.99 15.65 -20.57
C PRO A 138 10.18 17.07 -21.14
N ASP A 139 9.49 18.08 -20.59
CA ASP A 139 9.66 19.49 -20.95
C ASP A 139 10.69 20.23 -20.06
N GLY A 140 11.26 19.55 -19.07
CA GLY A 140 12.23 20.08 -18.11
C GLY A 140 11.62 20.73 -16.86
N THR A 141 10.29 20.69 -16.68
CA THR A 141 9.65 21.14 -15.44
C THR A 141 9.75 20.09 -14.33
N VAL A 142 9.66 20.51 -13.06
CA VAL A 142 9.66 19.61 -11.90
C VAL A 142 8.23 19.21 -11.56
N HIS A 143 8.02 17.92 -11.36
CA HIS A 143 6.82 17.33 -10.78
C HIS A 143 7.08 17.01 -9.30
N ASP A 144 6.17 17.42 -8.42
CA ASP A 144 6.35 17.31 -6.96
C ASP A 144 6.24 15.89 -6.39
N ASN A 145 5.81 14.94 -7.21
CA ASN A 145 5.74 13.52 -6.89
C ASN A 145 6.55 12.74 -7.95
N HIS A 146 6.66 11.42 -7.79
CA HIS A 146 7.22 10.57 -8.83
C HIS A 146 6.48 10.77 -10.15
N TYR A 147 7.17 10.61 -11.29
CA TYR A 147 6.58 10.65 -12.63
C TYR A 147 7.21 9.57 -13.49
N ILE A 148 6.36 8.70 -14.03
CA ILE A 148 6.75 7.67 -14.99
C ILE A 148 6.40 8.15 -16.41
N PRO A 149 7.33 8.05 -17.37
CA PRO A 149 7.09 8.53 -18.73
C PRO A 149 5.92 7.83 -19.44
N GLY A 150 5.19 8.59 -20.25
CA GLY A 150 4.16 8.05 -21.13
C GLY A 150 4.72 6.99 -22.09
N GLY A 151 4.07 5.84 -22.15
CA GLY A 151 4.54 4.62 -22.82
C GLY A 151 4.70 3.43 -21.87
N TYR A 152 4.94 3.69 -20.58
CA TYR A 152 5.02 2.66 -19.54
C TYR A 152 3.70 2.52 -18.76
N ILE A 153 3.52 1.38 -18.08
CA ILE A 153 2.51 1.18 -17.05
C ILE A 153 3.20 1.28 -15.69
N PHE A 154 2.60 2.01 -14.76
CA PHE A 154 2.91 1.82 -13.35
C PHE A 154 1.81 0.95 -12.74
N SER A 155 2.18 -0.20 -12.20
CA SER A 155 1.24 -1.04 -11.44
C SER A 155 1.91 -1.56 -10.18
N PRO A 156 1.24 -1.50 -9.01
CA PRO A 156 1.57 -2.35 -7.88
C PRO A 156 1.32 -3.80 -8.31
N HIS A 157 2.32 -4.68 -8.32
CA HIS A 157 2.14 -6.02 -8.91
C HIS A 157 2.22 -7.19 -7.92
N ASN A 158 2.68 -6.96 -6.70
CA ASN A 158 2.18 -7.73 -5.56
C ASN A 158 2.34 -6.92 -4.28
N GLY A 159 1.61 -7.33 -3.23
CA GLY A 159 1.81 -6.83 -1.88
C GLY A 159 1.59 -7.91 -0.85
N ASP A 160 2.26 -7.79 0.29
CA ASP A 160 2.13 -8.72 1.42
C ASP A 160 2.37 -8.00 2.76
N THR A 161 1.72 -8.47 3.82
CA THR A 161 1.71 -7.81 5.14
C THR A 161 2.76 -8.41 6.07
N GLY A 162 3.58 -7.54 6.67
CA GLY A 162 4.46 -7.87 7.78
C GLY A 162 3.71 -8.03 9.10
N THR A 163 4.45 -8.29 10.17
CA THR A 163 3.87 -8.75 11.45
C THR A 163 3.33 -7.65 12.37
N ASN A 164 3.61 -6.37 12.11
CA ASN A 164 3.40 -5.29 13.08
C ASN A 164 2.75 -4.00 12.51
N GLY A 165 2.21 -4.05 11.29
CA GLY A 165 1.69 -2.86 10.58
C GLY A 165 2.55 -2.45 9.36
N HIS A 166 3.64 -3.19 9.12
CA HIS A 166 4.40 -3.13 7.89
C HIS A 166 3.62 -3.72 6.71
N VAL A 167 3.70 -3.08 5.54
CA VAL A 167 3.28 -3.69 4.26
C VAL A 167 4.34 -3.45 3.20
N TYR A 168 4.64 -4.54 2.49
CA TYR A 168 5.66 -4.63 1.46
C TYR A 168 5.00 -4.69 0.08
N TRP A 169 5.47 -3.90 -0.89
CA TRP A 169 4.86 -3.76 -2.22
C TRP A 169 5.89 -3.78 -3.34
N THR A 170 5.63 -4.51 -4.42
CA THR A 170 6.35 -4.32 -5.70
C THR A 170 5.61 -3.35 -6.59
N HIS A 171 6.36 -2.57 -7.36
CA HIS A 171 5.80 -1.72 -8.41
C HIS A 171 6.63 -1.82 -9.69
N TYR A 172 5.95 -1.96 -10.82
CA TYR A 172 6.59 -1.93 -12.14
C TYR A 172 7.44 -0.67 -12.33
N HIS A 173 8.69 -0.85 -12.74
CA HIS A 173 9.68 0.20 -13.01
C HIS A 173 10.03 1.11 -11.81
N ALA A 174 9.53 0.79 -10.61
CA ALA A 174 9.68 1.61 -9.41
C ALA A 174 10.10 0.81 -8.17
N GLY A 175 10.43 -0.48 -8.31
CA GLY A 175 11.05 -1.30 -7.27
C GLY A 175 10.11 -1.72 -6.14
N ASN A 176 10.72 -2.04 -5.00
CA ASN A 176 10.06 -2.60 -3.82
C ASN A 176 10.02 -1.56 -2.72
N TRP A 177 8.87 -1.39 -2.09
CA TRP A 177 8.66 -0.41 -1.03
C TRP A 177 8.18 -1.08 0.25
N LEU A 178 8.72 -0.65 1.38
CA LEU A 178 8.24 -0.97 2.70
C LEU A 178 7.59 0.28 3.30
N THR A 179 6.31 0.15 3.62
CA THR A 179 5.50 1.19 4.25
C THR A 179 5.02 0.73 5.62
N ASP A 180 4.94 1.65 6.59
CA ASP A 180 4.25 1.37 7.86
C ASP A 180 2.86 2.01 7.90
N HIS A 181 1.92 1.24 8.44
CA HIS A 181 0.51 1.55 8.59
C HIS A 181 0.08 1.50 10.06
N SER A 182 0.99 1.16 10.99
CA SER A 182 0.69 0.98 12.41
C SER A 182 0.30 2.28 13.11
N GLY A 183 0.98 3.38 12.77
CA GLY A 183 0.71 4.72 13.28
C GLY A 183 -0.49 5.43 12.65
N ILE A 184 -1.20 4.82 11.68
CA ILE A 184 -2.30 5.49 10.96
C ILE A 184 -3.42 5.91 11.91
N TRP A 185 -3.86 5.06 12.83
CA TRP A 185 -5.00 5.38 13.70
C TRP A 185 -4.73 6.59 14.62
N ASP A 186 -3.53 6.64 15.21
CA ASP A 186 -3.11 7.69 16.14
C ASP A 186 -2.77 9.02 15.43
N SER A 187 -2.47 8.98 14.13
CA SER A 187 -2.17 10.17 13.31
C SER A 187 -3.39 10.81 12.63
N ILE A 188 -4.56 10.15 12.62
CA ILE A 188 -5.81 10.74 12.11
C ILE A 188 -6.22 11.93 12.99
N VAL A 189 -6.41 13.10 12.36
CA VAL A 189 -7.04 14.25 13.03
C VAL A 189 -8.55 14.13 12.86
N TRP A 190 -9.25 13.79 13.94
CA TRP A 190 -10.71 13.72 13.99
C TRP A 190 -11.34 15.10 14.23
N LYS A 191 -12.47 15.39 13.58
CA LYS A 191 -13.14 16.71 13.62
C LYS A 191 -13.53 17.16 15.04
N ASP A 192 -14.03 16.23 15.85
CA ASP A 192 -14.37 16.46 17.27
C ASP A 192 -13.22 16.06 18.23
N GLY A 193 -12.01 15.86 17.71
CA GLY A 193 -10.82 15.48 18.49
C GLY A 193 -10.88 14.10 19.15
N THR A 194 -11.87 13.27 18.78
CA THR A 194 -12.14 11.95 19.37
C THR A 194 -12.41 10.93 18.24
N PRO A 195 -11.82 9.72 18.27
CA PRO A 195 -12.04 8.73 17.23
C PRO A 195 -13.52 8.38 17.05
N SER A 196 -13.99 8.44 15.80
CA SER A 196 -15.42 8.38 15.46
C SER A 196 -15.66 7.50 14.21
N PRO A 197 -15.34 6.18 14.26
CA PRO A 197 -15.43 5.27 13.11
C PRO A 197 -16.84 5.16 12.51
N ASP A 198 -17.89 5.32 13.33
CA ASP A 198 -19.31 5.33 12.92
C ASP A 198 -19.67 6.46 11.93
N LEU A 199 -18.80 7.46 11.77
CA LEU A 199 -18.91 8.53 10.76
C LEU A 199 -18.03 8.27 9.52
N GLY A 200 -17.20 7.22 9.58
CA GLY A 200 -16.20 6.88 8.58
C GLY A 200 -15.29 8.06 8.25
N TRP A 201 -15.02 8.26 6.96
CA TRP A 201 -14.21 9.38 6.50
C TRP A 201 -14.82 10.75 6.86
N GLN A 202 -16.14 10.87 7.06
CA GLN A 202 -16.74 12.16 7.45
C GLN A 202 -16.32 12.62 8.85
N GLY A 203 -15.93 11.70 9.74
CA GLY A 203 -15.37 12.04 11.05
C GLY A 203 -13.95 12.63 10.99
N ILE A 204 -13.27 12.46 9.85
CA ILE A 204 -11.86 12.82 9.66
C ILE A 204 -11.72 14.26 9.14
N GLU A 205 -10.86 15.06 9.76
CA GLU A 205 -10.39 16.37 9.26
C GLU A 205 -9.09 16.21 8.45
N THR A 206 -8.16 15.37 8.94
CA THR A 206 -6.91 15.00 8.24
C THR A 206 -6.71 13.48 8.32
N LEU A 207 -6.47 12.85 7.17
CA LEU A 207 -6.11 11.42 7.08
C LEU A 207 -4.84 11.12 7.89
N GLY A 208 -4.72 9.88 8.39
CA GLY A 208 -3.51 9.41 9.05
C GLY A 208 -2.34 9.25 8.08
N GLU A 209 -1.13 9.19 8.61
CA GLU A 209 0.11 9.12 7.83
C GLU A 209 0.56 7.65 7.63
N THR A 210 0.96 7.31 6.40
CA THR A 210 1.64 6.04 6.07
C THR A 210 3.12 6.34 5.91
N GLU A 211 3.95 5.87 6.84
CA GLU A 211 5.40 6.11 6.78
C GLU A 211 6.08 5.22 5.73
N THR A 212 7.27 5.62 5.27
CA THR A 212 8.09 4.86 4.31
C THR A 212 9.39 4.46 4.97
N LEU A 213 9.48 3.23 5.48
CA LEU A 213 10.65 2.75 6.22
C LEU A 213 11.77 2.25 5.31
N GLY A 214 11.44 1.78 4.10
CA GLY A 214 12.43 1.13 3.23
C GLY A 214 12.10 1.11 1.75
N TYR A 215 13.14 0.94 0.96
CA TYR A 215 13.11 0.83 -0.50
C TYR A 215 14.20 -0.15 -0.95
N TYR A 216 13.88 -1.06 -1.87
CA TYR A 216 14.83 -1.98 -2.47
C TYR A 216 14.64 -2.09 -3.98
N LEU A 217 15.75 -2.02 -4.71
CA LEU A 217 15.78 -2.02 -6.17
C LEU A 217 16.75 -3.10 -6.67
N PRO A 218 16.27 -4.13 -7.38
CA PRO A 218 17.12 -5.16 -7.99
C PRO A 218 18.13 -4.63 -9.03
N ALA A 219 19.29 -4.24 -8.55
CA ALA A 219 20.42 -3.76 -9.36
C ALA A 219 21.15 -4.86 -10.16
N GLY A 220 20.73 -6.12 -10.02
CA GLY A 220 21.45 -7.29 -10.51
C GLY A 220 22.47 -7.81 -9.49
N PRO A 221 23.02 -9.03 -9.68
CA PRO A 221 23.99 -9.60 -8.74
C PRO A 221 25.37 -8.93 -8.77
N GLU A 222 25.97 -8.74 -7.59
CA GLU A 222 27.27 -8.07 -7.38
C GLU A 222 28.47 -8.75 -8.07
N TRP A 223 28.32 -9.98 -8.57
CA TRP A 223 29.35 -10.68 -9.33
C TRP A 223 29.32 -10.41 -10.85
N ILE A 224 28.42 -9.53 -11.31
CA ILE A 224 28.31 -9.10 -12.72
C ILE A 224 28.90 -7.69 -12.83
N GLU A 225 29.89 -7.50 -13.71
CA GLU A 225 30.64 -6.23 -13.82
C GLU A 225 29.78 -5.10 -14.40
N ASN A 226 28.85 -5.44 -15.30
CA ASN A 226 27.87 -4.48 -15.84
C ASN A 226 26.49 -5.13 -15.94
N PRO A 227 25.71 -5.17 -14.83
CA PRO A 227 24.39 -5.80 -14.81
C PRO A 227 23.45 -5.24 -15.88
N THR A 228 23.41 -3.92 -16.05
CA THR A 228 22.60 -3.23 -17.07
C THR A 228 22.83 -3.78 -18.48
N SER A 229 24.10 -3.99 -18.85
CA SER A 229 24.48 -4.49 -20.18
C SER A 229 24.43 -6.01 -20.33
N GLU A 230 24.73 -6.77 -19.27
CA GLU A 230 24.79 -8.24 -19.34
C GLU A 230 23.42 -8.90 -19.18
N LEU A 231 22.56 -8.30 -18.36
CA LEU A 231 21.16 -8.71 -18.17
C LEU A 231 20.22 -8.01 -19.17
N GLY A 232 20.70 -6.98 -19.89
CA GLY A 232 19.96 -6.32 -20.96
C GLY A 232 18.81 -5.44 -20.46
N TYR A 233 19.03 -4.65 -19.40
CA TYR A 233 18.03 -3.79 -18.77
C TYR A 233 17.41 -2.77 -19.75
N ASP A 234 18.19 -2.33 -20.76
CA ASP A 234 17.76 -1.42 -21.83
C ASP A 234 17.16 -2.15 -23.07
N MET A 235 17.11 -3.48 -23.05
CA MET A 235 16.86 -4.35 -24.22
C MET A 235 15.64 -5.28 -24.07
N ALA A 236 14.96 -5.24 -22.94
CA ALA A 236 13.78 -6.06 -22.66
C ALA A 236 12.58 -5.67 -23.55
N ASP A 237 11.77 -6.66 -23.94
CA ASP A 237 10.80 -6.52 -25.03
C ASP A 237 9.36 -6.22 -24.55
N CYS A 238 8.74 -5.26 -25.23
CA CYS A 238 7.32 -4.92 -25.23
C CYS A 238 6.65 -4.50 -23.90
N TRP A 239 5.31 -4.36 -23.98
CA TRP A 239 4.36 -3.62 -23.12
C TRP A 239 4.59 -3.65 -21.59
N ALA A 240 5.20 -4.71 -21.06
CA ALA A 240 5.53 -4.82 -19.64
C ALA A 240 7.04 -4.64 -19.38
N SER A 241 7.91 -5.25 -20.19
CA SER A 241 9.30 -5.53 -19.80
C SER A 241 10.30 -4.39 -20.00
N CYS A 242 9.99 -3.36 -20.81
CA CYS A 242 10.96 -2.45 -21.43
C CYS A 242 11.94 -1.65 -20.53
N MET A 243 11.74 -1.61 -19.21
CA MET A 243 12.71 -1.04 -18.26
C MET A 243 12.75 -1.87 -16.98
N ILE A 244 13.96 -2.17 -16.50
CA ILE A 244 14.21 -3.07 -15.37
C ILE A 244 14.66 -2.24 -14.15
N PRO A 245 14.22 -2.55 -12.92
CA PRO A 245 13.56 -3.79 -12.48
C PRO A 245 12.08 -3.93 -12.83
N PHE A 246 11.71 -5.18 -13.14
CA PHE A 246 10.34 -5.62 -13.24
C PHE A 246 10.07 -6.64 -12.12
N ASP A 247 9.57 -6.14 -11.00
CA ASP A 247 9.33 -6.94 -9.79
C ASP A 247 7.94 -7.60 -9.87
N TRP A 248 7.88 -8.74 -10.55
CA TRP A 248 6.64 -9.49 -10.83
C TRP A 248 5.96 -10.02 -9.56
N GLY A 249 6.73 -10.40 -8.55
CA GLY A 249 6.16 -11.05 -7.36
C GLY A 249 6.91 -10.71 -6.09
N LEU A 250 6.18 -10.72 -4.98
CA LEU A 250 6.71 -10.52 -3.64
C LEU A 250 5.93 -11.38 -2.66
N GLN A 251 6.62 -11.94 -1.67
CA GLN A 251 5.99 -12.62 -0.54
C GLN A 251 6.79 -12.36 0.74
N TYR A 252 6.08 -12.05 1.83
CA TYR A 252 6.63 -11.98 3.18
C TYR A 252 6.63 -13.37 3.83
N ASP A 253 7.69 -13.66 4.56
CA ASP A 253 7.83 -14.85 5.39
C ASP A 253 7.92 -14.41 6.86
N PRO A 254 7.05 -14.92 7.77
CA PRO A 254 7.00 -14.55 9.20
C PRO A 254 8.27 -14.80 10.04
N ARG A 255 9.39 -15.15 9.41
CA ARG A 255 10.75 -15.15 9.99
C ARG A 255 11.49 -13.83 9.73
N GLY A 256 10.86 -12.87 9.06
CA GLY A 256 11.44 -11.58 8.67
C GLY A 256 12.19 -11.62 7.34
N PHE A 257 11.68 -12.35 6.34
CA PHE A 257 12.26 -12.39 4.99
C PHE A 257 11.25 -11.96 3.93
N LEU A 258 11.76 -11.28 2.90
CA LEU A 258 11.02 -10.82 1.75
C LEU A 258 11.58 -11.48 0.49
N PHE A 259 10.76 -12.30 -0.17
CA PHE A 259 11.10 -12.97 -1.41
C PHE A 259 10.60 -12.14 -2.59
N ILE A 260 11.50 -11.49 -3.32
CA ILE A 260 11.19 -10.63 -4.47
C ILE A 260 11.57 -11.37 -5.75
N SER A 261 10.66 -11.44 -6.72
CA SER A 261 10.84 -12.09 -8.02
C SER A 261 10.94 -11.04 -9.13
N GLU A 262 12.16 -10.64 -9.47
CA GLU A 262 12.44 -9.81 -10.65
C GLU A 262 12.53 -10.71 -11.90
N MET A 263 11.94 -10.29 -13.03
CA MET A 263 11.76 -11.15 -14.20
C MET A 263 13.05 -11.64 -14.89
N VAL A 264 14.15 -10.89 -14.81
CA VAL A 264 15.36 -11.14 -15.62
C VAL A 264 16.55 -11.57 -14.79
N SER A 265 16.72 -10.95 -13.63
CA SER A 265 17.82 -11.20 -12.69
C SER A 265 17.47 -12.25 -11.62
N GLY A 266 16.18 -12.54 -11.41
CA GLY A 266 15.69 -13.68 -10.63
C GLY A 266 15.14 -13.34 -9.24
N VAL A 267 15.26 -14.29 -8.31
CA VAL A 267 14.68 -14.17 -6.97
C VAL A 267 15.70 -13.64 -5.98
N TYR A 268 15.37 -12.51 -5.36
CA TYR A 268 16.10 -11.89 -4.26
C TYR A 268 15.46 -12.28 -2.92
N VAL A 269 16.30 -12.39 -1.89
CA VAL A 269 15.86 -12.60 -0.51
C VAL A 269 16.41 -11.45 0.32
N VAL A 270 15.52 -10.54 0.72
CA VAL A 270 15.84 -9.36 1.54
C VAL A 270 15.34 -9.62 2.97
N GLN A 271 15.96 -8.98 3.96
CA GLN A 271 15.52 -8.98 5.35
C GLN A 271 15.38 -7.53 5.82
N PHE A 272 14.30 -7.24 6.54
CA PHE A 272 14.14 -5.99 7.28
C PHE A 272 14.40 -6.25 8.76
N ASP A 273 15.20 -5.40 9.41
CA ASP A 273 15.71 -5.69 10.76
C ASP A 273 14.64 -5.66 11.86
N GLU A 274 13.50 -4.98 11.66
CA GLU A 274 12.47 -4.83 12.69
C GLU A 274 11.42 -5.97 12.68
N ASP A 275 11.15 -6.57 11.51
CA ASP A 275 10.36 -7.82 11.38
C ASP A 275 11.23 -9.10 11.54
N LYS A 276 12.52 -8.94 11.81
CA LYS A 276 13.48 -10.05 11.92
C LYS A 276 13.20 -10.94 13.13
N ASP A 277 12.94 -12.22 12.89
CA ASP A 277 12.82 -13.21 13.97
C ASP A 277 14.23 -13.68 14.44
N PRO A 278 14.68 -13.34 15.67
CA PRO A 278 16.00 -13.74 16.17
C PRO A 278 16.14 -15.26 16.41
N ARG A 279 15.06 -16.04 16.25
CA ARG A 279 15.10 -17.51 16.22
C ARG A 279 15.61 -18.05 14.88
N PHE A 280 15.61 -17.24 13.83
CA PHE A 280 15.96 -17.60 12.45
C PHE A 280 17.02 -16.64 11.86
N GLU A 281 18.13 -16.46 12.58
CA GLU A 281 19.33 -15.79 12.08
C GLU A 281 19.91 -16.51 10.84
N TYR A 282 19.83 -15.88 9.67
CA TYR A 282 20.55 -16.29 8.46
C TYR A 282 21.72 -15.32 8.21
N PRO A 283 22.97 -15.69 8.50
CA PRO A 283 24.12 -14.85 8.18
C PRO A 283 24.28 -14.72 6.65
N PRO A 284 24.75 -13.56 6.14
CA PRO A 284 24.91 -13.35 4.70
C PRO A 284 25.88 -14.38 4.11
N LEU A 285 25.44 -15.06 3.04
CA LEU A 285 26.22 -16.12 2.37
C LEU A 285 27.41 -15.58 1.57
N TRP A 286 27.40 -14.29 1.26
CA TRP A 286 28.49 -13.56 0.65
C TRP A 286 28.83 -12.36 1.53
N THR A 287 30.12 -12.10 1.71
CA THR A 287 30.61 -10.84 2.26
C THR A 287 31.34 -10.13 1.13
N PRO A 288 31.06 -8.84 0.85
CA PRO A 288 31.83 -8.08 -0.10
C PRO A 288 33.33 -8.18 0.18
N LEU A 289 34.13 -8.34 -0.88
CA LEU A 289 35.57 -8.23 -0.77
C LEU A 289 35.90 -6.78 -0.43
N GLU A 290 36.62 -6.56 0.68
CA GLU A 290 37.13 -5.22 1.03
C GLU A 290 38.09 -4.72 -0.06
N GLU A 291 37.91 -3.46 -0.51
CA GLU A 291 38.82 -2.76 -1.45
C GLU A 291 40.12 -2.25 -0.78
#